data_AF-A0A1F4YJJ0-F1
#
_entry.id   AF-A0A1F4YJJ0-F1
#
_cell.length_a   1.000
_cell.length_b   1.000
_cell.length_c   1.000
_cell.angle_alpha   90.00
_cell.angle_beta   90.00
_cell.angle_gamma   90.00
#
_symmetry.space_group_name_H-M   'P 1'
#
loop_
_entity.id
_entity.type
_entity.pdbx_description
1 polymer ?
#
loop_
_entity_poly.entity_id
_entity_poly.type
_entity_poly.pdbx_seq_one_letter_code
_entity_poly.pdbx_strand_id
1 'polypeptide(L)'
;MHADYEDITSRVAESPTWWDFNGTPRYGEFSPDLCPSIYTRQVFLLKIACQACKREFEVEMHVDLQDRLPVEKDTVQQLHYGDPPRHDCVGDSMNCIDLAVLQAWGKGRMGGWKRNTALEVEFEEVAGDYDTE
;
A
#
# COMPACT_ATOMS: atom_id res chain seq x y z
N MET A 1 -12.36 5.11 4.15
CA MET A 1 -12.82 3.90 4.86
C MET A 1 -13.14 2.77 3.87
N HIS A 2 -12.37 1.67 3.99
CA HIS A 2 -12.52 0.46 3.19
C HIS A 2 -13.66 -0.46 3.70
N ALA A 3 -14.05 -1.42 2.86
CA ALA A 3 -14.98 -2.48 3.27
C ALA A 3 -14.35 -3.39 4.33
N ASP A 4 -15.18 -3.95 5.21
CA ASP A 4 -14.76 -4.80 6.33
C ASP A 4 -14.26 -6.18 5.87
N TYR A 5 -14.94 -6.76 4.88
CA TYR A 5 -14.70 -8.13 4.42
C TYR A 5 -14.76 -9.19 5.54
N GLU A 6 -15.47 -8.91 6.65
CA GLU A 6 -15.69 -9.86 7.76
C GLU A 6 -16.24 -11.20 7.27
N ASP A 7 -17.12 -11.17 6.26
CA ASP A 7 -17.71 -12.35 5.64
C ASP A 7 -16.68 -13.29 5.00
N ILE A 8 -15.50 -12.77 4.64
CA ILE A 8 -14.35 -13.51 4.12
C ILE A 8 -13.35 -13.79 5.23
N THR A 9 -12.91 -12.76 5.97
CA THR A 9 -11.83 -12.87 6.96
C THR A 9 -12.21 -13.77 8.14
N SER A 10 -13.49 -13.86 8.50
CA SER A 10 -13.96 -14.77 9.55
C SER A 10 -13.91 -16.25 9.15
N ARG A 11 -13.72 -16.56 7.86
CA ARG A 11 -13.71 -17.93 7.31
C ARG A 11 -12.31 -18.48 7.06
N VAL A 12 -11.28 -17.63 7.15
CA VAL A 12 -9.88 -18.02 6.97
C VAL A 12 -9.19 -17.87 8.31
N ALA A 13 -8.59 -18.96 8.81
CA ALA A 13 -7.97 -18.95 10.15
C ALA A 13 -6.71 -18.09 10.22
N GLU A 14 -6.01 -17.96 9.09
CA GLU A 14 -4.82 -17.14 8.96
C GLU A 14 -5.21 -15.67 8.77
N SER A 15 -4.36 -14.76 9.24
CA SER A 15 -4.53 -13.34 8.89
C SER A 15 -4.12 -13.09 7.44
N PRO A 16 -4.72 -12.08 6.76
CA PRO A 16 -4.25 -11.66 5.45
C PRO A 16 -2.77 -11.28 5.50
N THR A 17 -2.03 -11.63 4.46
CA THR A 17 -0.60 -11.29 4.32
C THR A 17 -0.43 -9.87 3.82
N TRP A 18 -1.33 -9.41 2.94
CA TRP A 18 -1.36 -8.06 2.41
C TRP A 18 -2.78 -7.70 1.95
N TRP A 19 -3.03 -6.42 1.65
CA TRP A 19 -4.31 -5.90 1.17
C TRP A 19 -4.14 -5.19 -0.18
N ASP A 20 -5.09 -5.36 -1.10
CA ASP A 20 -5.06 -4.57 -2.33
C ASP A 20 -5.48 -3.10 -2.13
N PHE A 21 -5.33 -2.25 -3.15
CA PHE A 21 -5.71 -0.83 -3.07
C PHE A 21 -7.18 -0.57 -2.66
N ASN A 22 -8.07 -1.54 -2.86
CA ASN A 22 -9.47 -1.43 -2.42
C ASN A 22 -9.68 -1.89 -0.96
N GLY A 23 -8.62 -2.29 -0.27
CA GLY A 23 -8.65 -2.89 1.06
C GLY A 23 -9.05 -4.36 1.04
N THR A 24 -8.98 -5.05 -0.11
CA THR A 24 -9.36 -6.46 -0.21
C THR A 24 -8.27 -7.34 0.40
N PRO A 25 -8.58 -8.22 1.36
CA PRO A 25 -7.58 -9.08 1.98
C PRO A 25 -7.03 -10.11 0.99
N ARG A 26 -5.71 -10.34 1.03
CA ARG A 26 -5.01 -11.34 0.22
C ARG A 26 -4.24 -12.29 1.11
N TYR A 27 -4.17 -13.55 0.68
CA TYR A 27 -3.54 -14.64 1.40
C TYR A 27 -2.47 -15.26 0.50
N GLY A 28 -1.21 -15.21 0.94
CA GLY A 28 -0.04 -15.68 0.19
C GLY A 28 0.92 -14.56 -0.24
N GLU A 29 1.88 -14.91 -1.09
CA GLU A 29 2.89 -13.95 -1.56
C GLU A 29 2.27 -12.86 -2.45
N PHE A 30 2.81 -11.65 -2.32
CA PHE A 30 2.46 -10.56 -3.21
C PHE A 30 2.91 -10.83 -4.65
N SER A 31 2.04 -10.49 -5.61
CA SER A 31 2.37 -10.49 -7.04
C SER A 31 1.74 -9.29 -7.72
N PRO A 32 2.47 -8.57 -8.59
CA PRO A 32 1.92 -7.44 -9.34
C PRO A 32 0.81 -7.84 -10.32
N ASP A 33 0.68 -9.14 -10.65
CA ASP A 33 -0.44 -9.66 -11.46
C ASP A 33 -1.77 -9.71 -10.70
N LEU A 34 -1.74 -9.56 -9.36
CA LEU A 34 -2.92 -9.47 -8.52
C LEU A 34 -3.39 -8.02 -8.28
N CYS A 35 -2.74 -7.04 -8.91
CA CYS A 35 -3.17 -5.65 -8.89
C CYS A 35 -4.59 -5.51 -9.49
N PRO A 36 -5.52 -4.81 -8.83
CA PRO A 36 -6.90 -4.67 -9.31
C PRO A 36 -7.01 -3.81 -10.58
N SER A 37 -6.01 -2.97 -10.89
CA SER A 37 -5.99 -2.18 -12.12
C SER A 37 -5.24 -2.90 -13.25
N ILE A 38 -5.98 -3.26 -14.31
CA ILE A 38 -5.38 -3.85 -15.52
C ILE A 38 -4.64 -2.83 -16.39
N TYR A 39 -4.88 -1.53 -16.18
CA TYR A 39 -4.31 -0.45 -16.98
C TYR A 39 -3.05 0.14 -16.36
N THR A 40 -2.79 -0.14 -15.09
CA THR A 40 -1.60 0.34 -14.41
C THR A 40 -0.32 -0.18 -15.07
N ARG A 41 0.72 0.64 -14.96
CA ARG A 41 2.09 0.30 -15.38
C ARG A 41 3.07 0.30 -14.22
N GLN A 42 2.63 0.69 -13.03
CA GLN A 42 3.43 0.70 -11.83
C GLN A 42 2.61 0.24 -10.63
N VAL A 43 3.15 -0.75 -9.91
CA VAL A 43 2.55 -1.33 -8.72
C VAL A 43 3.60 -1.38 -7.64
N PHE A 44 3.19 -1.07 -6.42
CA PHE A 44 4.00 -1.05 -5.23
C PHE A 44 3.36 -1.95 -4.19
N LEU A 45 4.20 -2.70 -3.47
CA LEU A 45 3.85 -3.22 -2.16
C LEU A 45 4.46 -2.27 -1.13
N LEU A 46 3.62 -1.60 -0.36
CA LEU A 46 4.00 -0.66 0.67
C LEU A 46 3.88 -1.31 2.04
N LYS A 47 4.74 -0.90 2.96
CA LYS A 47 4.54 -1.09 4.39
C LYS A 47 3.98 0.20 4.97
N ILE A 48 2.88 0.12 5.70
CA ILE A 48 2.24 1.26 6.36
C ILE A 48 1.92 0.92 7.81
N ALA A 49 1.63 1.92 8.63
CA ALA A 49 1.06 1.74 9.96
C ALA A 49 -0.18 2.62 10.18
N CYS A 50 -1.16 2.09 10.90
CA CYS A 50 -2.28 2.89 11.39
C CYS A 50 -1.77 3.99 12.33
N GLN A 51 -2.11 5.25 12.07
CA GLN A 51 -1.61 6.35 12.90
C GLN A 51 -2.10 6.28 14.36
N ALA A 52 -3.26 5.66 14.60
CA ALA A 52 -3.88 5.57 15.92
C ALA A 52 -3.34 4.41 16.77
N CYS A 53 -3.37 3.17 16.25
CA CYS A 53 -2.95 1.98 17.01
C CYS A 53 -1.56 1.48 16.65
N LYS A 54 -0.91 2.07 15.64
CA LYS A 54 0.42 1.70 15.12
C LYS A 54 0.52 0.28 14.55
N ARG A 55 -0.60 -0.42 14.36
CA ARG A 55 -0.62 -1.71 13.66
C ARG A 55 -0.11 -1.54 12.24
N GLU A 56 0.81 -2.41 11.85
CA GLU A 56 1.42 -2.41 10.52
C GLU A 56 0.62 -3.26 9.54
N PHE A 57 0.67 -2.86 8.26
CA PHE A 57 0.04 -3.55 7.14
C PHE A 57 0.95 -3.52 5.92
N GLU A 58 0.90 -4.59 5.12
CA GLU A 58 1.42 -4.59 3.77
C GLU A 58 0.27 -4.31 2.80
N VAL A 59 0.39 -3.26 1.99
CA VAL A 59 -0.70 -2.80 1.11
C VAL A 59 -0.21 -2.57 -0.30
N GLU A 60 -1.05 -2.90 -1.27
CA GLU A 60 -0.77 -2.61 -2.67
C GLU A 60 -1.23 -1.21 -3.03
N MET A 61 -0.37 -0.49 -3.75
CA MET A 61 -0.72 0.78 -4.38
C MET A 61 -0.30 0.74 -5.85
N HIS A 62 -1.07 1.35 -6.73
CA HIS A 62 -0.71 1.47 -8.14
C HIS A 62 -0.93 2.89 -8.66
N VAL A 63 -0.22 3.21 -9.73
CA VAL A 63 -0.38 4.49 -10.45
C VAL A 63 -1.14 4.24 -11.74
N ASP A 64 -2.39 4.68 -11.78
CA ASP A 64 -3.20 4.62 -12.99
C ASP A 64 -2.74 5.65 -14.03
N LEU A 65 -2.90 5.28 -15.30
CA LEU A 65 -2.47 6.09 -16.45
C LEU A 65 -3.15 7.46 -16.53
N GLN A 66 -4.30 7.62 -15.85
CA GLN A 66 -5.08 8.86 -15.88
C GLN A 66 -4.66 9.84 -14.79
N ASP A 67 -4.02 9.39 -13.72
CA ASP A 67 -3.91 10.19 -12.51
C ASP A 67 -2.56 10.88 -12.33
N ARG A 68 -1.42 10.31 -12.77
CA ARG A 68 -0.08 10.91 -12.53
C ARG A 68 0.99 10.50 -13.56
N LEU A 69 2.10 11.25 -13.55
CA LEU A 69 3.39 10.80 -14.08
C LEU A 69 3.86 9.55 -13.30
N PRO A 70 4.64 8.65 -13.93
CA PRO A 70 5.23 7.53 -13.23
C PRO A 70 6.03 8.00 -12.01
N VAL A 71 5.97 7.22 -10.93
CA VAL A 71 6.82 7.42 -9.76
C VAL A 71 8.24 7.02 -10.13
N GLU A 72 9.17 7.89 -9.78
CA GLU A 72 10.59 7.76 -10.07
C GLU A 72 11.38 7.90 -8.77
N LYS A 73 12.70 7.70 -8.85
CA LYS A 73 13.57 7.68 -7.68
C LYS A 73 13.46 8.96 -6.84
N ASP A 74 13.28 10.10 -7.49
CA ASP A 74 13.23 11.41 -6.82
C ASP A 74 11.84 11.73 -6.23
N THR A 75 10.80 10.96 -6.60
CA THR A 75 9.41 11.18 -6.18
C THR A 75 8.83 10.05 -5.32
N VAL A 76 9.53 8.93 -5.19
CA VAL A 76 9.06 7.76 -4.42
C VAL A 76 8.79 8.08 -2.94
N GLN A 77 9.56 9.00 -2.35
CA GLN A 77 9.39 9.49 -0.97
C GLN A 77 8.10 10.32 -0.78
N GLN A 78 7.40 10.68 -1.86
CA GLN A 78 6.14 11.44 -1.83
C GLN A 78 4.91 10.54 -1.95
N LEU A 79 5.11 9.21 -2.01
CA LEU A 79 4.00 8.26 -1.97
C LEU A 79 3.26 8.40 -0.64
N HIS A 80 1.93 8.38 -0.74
CA HIS A 80 1.05 8.38 0.41
C HIS A 80 -0.14 7.47 0.11
N TYR A 81 -0.33 6.45 0.94
CA TYR A 81 -1.37 5.46 0.71
C TYR A 81 -2.78 5.98 1.03
N GLY A 82 -2.93 6.77 2.10
CA GLY A 82 -4.23 7.23 2.60
C GLY A 82 -4.67 6.45 3.83
N ASP A 83 -5.93 6.00 3.89
CA ASP A 83 -6.46 5.29 5.06
C ASP A 83 -5.90 3.84 5.15
N PRO A 84 -5.59 3.30 6.34
CA PRO A 84 -5.22 1.89 6.46
C PRO A 84 -6.39 0.94 6.15
N PRO A 85 -6.11 -0.36 5.86
CA PRO A 85 -7.16 -1.38 5.80
C PRO A 85 -8.00 -1.40 7.07
N ARG A 86 -9.29 -1.73 6.94
CA ARG A 86 -10.21 -1.79 8.07
C ARG A 86 -9.77 -2.87 9.06
N HIS A 87 -9.61 -2.50 10.33
CA HIS A 87 -9.10 -3.40 11.36
C HIS A 87 -9.70 -3.12 12.75
N ASP A 88 -10.91 -2.56 12.77
CA ASP A 88 -11.68 -2.24 13.98
C ASP A 88 -10.93 -1.26 14.90
N CYS A 89 -10.51 -0.14 14.30
CA CYS A 89 -9.80 0.92 15.00
C CYS A 89 -10.35 2.29 14.63
N VAL A 90 -10.27 3.24 15.57
CA VAL A 90 -10.58 4.67 15.29
C VAL A 90 -9.75 5.24 14.14
N GLY A 91 -8.58 4.65 13.85
CA GLY A 91 -7.71 5.02 12.74
C GLY A 91 -8.13 4.51 11.36
N ASP A 92 -9.22 3.73 11.24
CA ASP A 92 -9.71 3.20 9.95
C ASP A 92 -10.15 4.30 8.96
N SER A 93 -10.28 5.54 9.42
CA SER A 93 -10.60 6.73 8.62
C SER A 93 -9.66 7.91 8.89
N MET A 94 -8.50 7.64 9.48
CA MET A 94 -7.48 8.65 9.72
C MET A 94 -6.21 8.12 9.08
N ASN A 95 -5.77 8.72 7.97
CA ASN A 95 -4.52 8.45 7.21
C ASN A 95 -3.46 7.59 7.91
N CYS A 96 -2.80 6.70 7.17
CA CYS A 96 -1.69 5.92 7.68
C CYS A 96 -0.39 6.75 7.78
N ILE A 97 0.58 6.14 8.45
CA ILE A 97 1.99 6.50 8.36
C ILE A 97 2.59 5.56 7.32
N ASP A 98 3.09 6.12 6.22
CA ASP A 98 3.82 5.34 5.22
C ASP A 98 5.22 5.02 5.78
N LEU A 99 5.63 3.74 5.75
CA LEU A 99 6.89 3.28 6.34
C LEU A 99 7.93 2.89 5.30
N ALA A 100 7.54 2.18 4.23
CA ALA A 100 8.47 1.74 3.20
C ALA A 100 7.77 1.31 1.91
N VAL A 101 8.53 1.30 0.82
CA VAL A 101 8.25 0.53 -0.40
C VAL A 101 8.99 -0.80 -0.32
N LEU A 102 8.27 -1.90 -0.07
CA LEU A 102 8.85 -3.24 0.05
C LEU A 102 9.15 -3.86 -1.32
N GLN A 103 8.27 -3.61 -2.29
CA GLN A 103 8.46 -4.04 -3.67
C GLN A 103 7.96 -2.97 -4.62
N ALA A 104 8.69 -2.73 -5.71
CA ALA A 104 8.26 -1.85 -6.77
C ALA A 104 8.34 -2.57 -8.12
N TRP A 105 7.27 -2.49 -8.91
CA TRP A 105 7.15 -3.19 -10.18
C TRP A 105 6.73 -2.22 -11.27
N GLY A 106 7.36 -2.33 -12.43
CA GLY A 106 7.02 -1.56 -13.62
C GLY A 106 6.82 -2.46 -14.83
N LYS A 107 5.93 -2.06 -15.75
CA LYS A 107 5.82 -2.70 -17.06
C LYS A 107 5.69 -1.68 -18.20
N GLY A 108 6.32 -2.00 -19.32
CA GLY A 108 6.10 -1.27 -20.57
C GLY A 108 4.75 -1.62 -21.18
N ARG A 109 4.37 -0.94 -22.28
CA ARG A 109 3.06 -1.13 -22.93
C ARG A 109 2.76 -2.57 -23.36
N MET A 110 3.78 -3.34 -23.72
CA MET A 110 3.65 -4.73 -24.19
C MET A 110 4.56 -5.71 -23.42
N GLY A 111 5.06 -5.30 -22.24
CA GLY A 111 6.00 -6.09 -21.44
C GLY A 111 5.34 -6.72 -20.22
N GLY A 112 5.94 -7.79 -19.71
CA GLY A 112 5.65 -8.30 -18.37
C GLY A 112 6.19 -7.39 -17.27
N TRP A 113 5.77 -7.67 -16.03
CA TRP A 113 6.27 -6.97 -14.85
C TRP A 113 7.78 -7.17 -14.66
N LYS A 114 8.46 -6.09 -14.31
CA LYS A 114 9.87 -6.08 -13.93
C LYS A 114 10.02 -5.39 -12.59
N ARG A 115 10.71 -6.04 -11.66
CA ARG A 115 11.02 -5.47 -10.35
C ARG A 115 12.03 -4.33 -10.51
N ASN A 116 11.77 -3.22 -9.83
CA ASN A 116 12.60 -2.03 -9.83
C ASN A 116 13.07 -1.71 -8.41
N THR A 117 14.14 -2.37 -7.98
CA THR A 117 14.67 -2.26 -6.62
C THR A 117 15.20 -0.87 -6.27
N ALA A 118 15.42 0.00 -7.26
CA ALA A 118 15.83 1.38 -7.01
C ALA A 118 14.73 2.26 -6.38
N LEU A 119 13.47 1.78 -6.39
CA LEU A 119 12.33 2.42 -5.74
C LEU A 119 11.95 1.74 -4.42
N GLU A 120 12.64 0.68 -4.01
CA GLU A 120 12.40 -0.03 -2.75
C GLU A 120 13.19 0.68 -1.65
N VAL A 121 12.51 1.58 -0.94
CA VAL A 121 13.11 2.49 0.05
C VAL A 121 12.31 2.50 1.34
N GLU A 122 12.97 2.77 2.45
CA GLU A 122 12.31 3.18 3.69
C GLU A 122 12.00 4.68 3.62
N PHE A 123 10.88 5.08 4.22
CA PHE A 123 10.52 6.47 4.37
C PHE A 123 11.09 7.00 5.68
N GLU A 124 11.69 8.18 5.62
CA GLU A 124 12.18 8.84 6.82
C GLU A 124 10.97 9.28 7.65
N GLU A 125 10.95 8.94 8.95
CA GLU A 125 10.00 9.55 9.87
C GLU A 125 10.24 11.06 9.84
N VAL A 126 9.31 11.81 9.24
CA VAL A 126 9.26 13.24 9.47
C VAL A 126 8.90 13.37 10.95
N ALA A 127 9.90 13.72 11.77
CA ALA A 127 9.70 14.06 13.17
C ALA A 127 8.71 15.22 13.21
N GLY A 128 7.42 14.89 13.32
CA GLY A 128 6.37 15.85 13.50
C GLY A 128 6.52 16.40 14.91
N ASP A 129 6.94 17.66 15.00
CA ASP A 129 6.76 18.51 16.17
C ASP A 129 5.26 18.56 16.50
N TYR A 130 4.76 17.54 17.19
CA TYR A 130 3.52 17.65 17.94
C TYR A 130 3.90 18.10 19.35
N ASP A 131 4.44 19.33 19.43
CA ASP A 131 4.49 20.08 20.67
C ASP A 131 3.03 20.32 21.09
N THR A 132 2.60 19.56 22.09
CA THR A 132 1.33 19.75 22.78
C THR A 132 1.43 21.02 23.63
N GLU A 133 0.73 22.08 23.23
CA GLU A 133 0.22 23.10 24.16
C GLU A 133 -1.06 22.62 24.86
#